data_AF-A0A3D0U4Q9-F1
#
_entry.id   AF-A0A3D0U4Q9-F1
#
_cell.length_a   1.000
_cell.length_b   1.000
_cell.length_c   1.000
_cell.angle_alpha   90.00
_cell.angle_beta   90.00
_cell.angle_gamma   90.00
#
_symmetry.space_group_name_H-M   'P 1'
#
loop_
_entity.id
_entity.type
_entity.pdbx_description
1 polymer ?
#
loop_
_entity_poly.entity_id
_entity_poly.type
_entity_poly.pdbx_seq_one_letter_code
_entity_poly.pdbx_strand_id
1 'polypeptide(L)'
;WYSSARMAQLAGNGILQFTSAEPRFDELLPAESAVYFKDEDDLLSKIREFHHDDAKRQAWAARAREFFHTEMNSKLYAQYILEAALQIPFSHDYVWARDIHLNGTMK
;
A
#
# COMPACT_ATOMS: atom_id res chain seq x y z
N TRP A 1 5.92 -9.08 1.42
CA TRP A 1 6.15 -7.89 0.58
C TRP A 1 7.56 -7.35 0.80
N TYR A 2 8.27 -6.90 -0.23
CA TYR A 2 9.48 -6.07 -0.08
C TYR A 2 9.18 -4.67 -0.60
N SER A 3 9.36 -3.65 0.24
CA SER A 3 9.04 -2.25 -0.06
C SER A 3 10.21 -1.33 0.26
N SER A 4 10.35 -0.25 -0.53
CA SER A 4 11.22 0.88 -0.20
C SER A 4 10.40 1.96 0.50
N ALA A 5 11.03 2.70 1.44
CA ALA A 5 10.43 3.88 2.06
C ALA A 5 9.91 4.91 1.03
N ARG A 6 10.45 4.90 -0.20
CA ARG A 6 9.99 5.72 -1.32
C ARG A 6 8.50 5.52 -1.62
N MET A 7 7.95 4.31 -1.47
CA MET A 7 6.53 4.08 -1.77
C MET A 7 5.62 4.90 -0.86
N ALA A 8 5.91 4.93 0.44
CA ALA A 8 5.16 5.74 1.40
C ALA A 8 5.31 7.25 1.13
N GLN A 9 6.51 7.69 0.73
CA GLN A 9 6.75 9.08 0.36
C GLN A 9 5.95 9.49 -0.89
N LEU A 10 5.95 8.67 -1.94
CA LEU A 10 5.19 8.95 -3.16
C LEU A 10 3.68 8.93 -2.91
N ALA A 11 3.17 7.90 -2.21
CA ALA A 11 1.77 7.82 -1.82
C ALA A 11 1.34 9.01 -0.97
N GLY A 12 2.10 9.35 0.07
CA GLY A 12 1.79 10.43 0.99
C GLY A 12 1.69 11.81 0.31
N ASN A 13 2.47 12.01 -0.76
CA ASN A 13 2.44 13.22 -1.60
C ASN A 13 1.43 13.16 -2.76
N GLY A 14 0.67 12.07 -2.91
CA GLY A 14 -0.30 11.94 -4.00
C GLY A 14 0.34 11.82 -5.37
N ILE A 15 1.48 11.13 -5.46
CA ILE A 15 2.16 10.84 -6.73
C ILE A 15 1.79 9.42 -7.19
N LEU A 16 1.36 9.27 -8.45
CA LEU A 16 1.05 7.97 -9.03
C LEU A 16 2.30 7.08 -9.05
N GLN A 17 2.16 5.85 -8.56
CA GLN A 17 3.27 4.91 -8.45
C GLN A 17 3.16 3.80 -9.50
N PHE A 18 4.29 3.50 -10.14
CA PHE A 18 4.48 2.34 -10.98
C PHE A 18 5.41 1.37 -10.25
N THR A 19 5.02 0.11 -10.17
CA THR A 19 5.81 -0.94 -9.52
C THR A 19 5.65 -2.26 -10.27
N SER A 20 6.68 -3.11 -10.22
CA SER A 20 6.58 -4.47 -10.76
C SER A 20 5.43 -5.21 -10.07
N ALA A 21 4.75 -6.09 -10.80
CA ALA A 21 3.71 -6.96 -10.24
C ALA A 21 4.30 -8.08 -9.35
N GLU A 22 5.59 -8.40 -9.48
CA GLU A 22 6.26 -9.50 -8.76
C GLU A 22 6.11 -9.44 -7.23
N PRO A 23 6.22 -8.28 -6.55
CA PRO A 23 6.11 -8.22 -5.09
C PRO A 23 4.69 -8.36 -4.54
N ARG A 24 3.68 -8.53 -5.40
CA ARG A 24 2.26 -8.78 -5.05
C ARG A 24 1.66 -7.72 -4.11
N PHE A 25 1.96 -6.45 -4.37
CA PHE A 25 1.39 -5.33 -3.60
C PHE A 25 -0.11 -5.15 -3.81
N ASP A 26 -0.70 -5.77 -4.83
CA ASP A 26 -2.15 -5.84 -5.05
C ASP A 26 -2.89 -6.57 -3.92
N GLU A 27 -2.18 -7.35 -3.10
CA GLU A 27 -2.75 -7.97 -1.91
C GLU A 27 -2.87 -7.00 -0.74
N LEU A 28 -2.01 -5.97 -0.67
CA LEU A 28 -1.98 -4.97 0.41
C LEU A 28 -2.71 -3.68 0.03
N LEU A 29 -2.40 -3.15 -1.14
CA LEU A 29 -2.90 -1.87 -1.61
C LEU A 29 -4.30 -2.02 -2.22
N PRO A 30 -5.19 -1.02 -2.04
CA PRO A 30 -6.49 -1.04 -2.69
C PRO A 30 -6.38 -1.21 -4.21
N ALA A 31 -7.43 -1.75 -4.83
CA ALA A 31 -7.56 -1.70 -6.27
C ALA A 31 -7.47 -0.25 -6.77
N GLU A 32 -6.87 -0.05 -7.93
CA GLU A 32 -6.76 1.28 -8.57
C GLU A 32 -5.99 2.32 -7.71
N SER A 33 -5.00 1.89 -6.93
CA SER A 33 -4.14 2.79 -6.14
C SER A 33 -2.66 2.73 -6.49
N ALA A 34 -2.25 1.77 -7.31
CA ALA A 34 -0.88 1.65 -7.81
C ALA A 34 -0.90 0.94 -9.17
N VAL A 35 0.01 1.32 -10.06
CA VAL A 35 0.11 0.75 -11.39
C VAL A 35 1.10 -0.41 -11.36
N TYR A 36 0.58 -1.63 -11.55
CA TYR A 36 1.40 -2.83 -11.67
C TYR A 36 1.76 -3.09 -13.13
N PHE A 37 3.04 -3.38 -13.40
CA PHE A 37 3.53 -3.78 -14.70
C PHE A 37 4.30 -5.10 -14.63
N LYS A 38 4.27 -5.89 -15.72
CA LYS A 38 4.93 -7.21 -15.80
C LYS A 38 6.25 -7.22 -16.58
N ASP A 39 6.38 -6.34 -17.57
CA ASP A 39 7.52 -6.24 -18.47
C ASP A 39 7.64 -4.80 -19.01
N GLU A 40 8.65 -4.54 -19.83
CA GLU A 40 8.93 -3.21 -20.37
C GLU A 40 7.83 -2.71 -21.31
N ASP A 41 7.30 -3.56 -22.18
CA ASP A 41 6.25 -3.19 -23.13
C ASP A 41 4.95 -2.81 -22.40
N ASP A 42 4.58 -3.57 -21.37
CA ASP A 42 3.45 -3.28 -20.50
C ASP A 42 3.65 -1.98 -19.72
N LEU A 43 4.86 -1.75 -19.19
CA LEU A 43 5.21 -0.49 -18.53
C LEU A 43 5.05 0.70 -19.48
N LEU A 44 5.58 0.62 -20.70
CA LEU A 44 5.48 1.68 -21.70
C LEU A 44 4.01 1.95 -22.09
N SER A 45 3.21 0.89 -22.23
CA SER A 45 1.77 1.00 -22.50
C SER A 45 1.06 1.76 -21.38
N LYS A 46 1.28 1.37 -20.12
CA LYS A 46 0.65 2.01 -18.96
C LYS A 46 1.12 3.45 -18.76
N ILE A 47 2.39 3.76 -19.01
CA ILE A 47 2.89 5.14 -18.97
C ILE A 47 2.13 6.00 -19.98
N ARG A 48 1.95 5.55 -21.23
CA ARG A 48 1.21 6.29 -22.25
C ARG A 48 -0.26 6.46 -21.88
N GLU A 49 -0.89 5.41 -21.36
CA GLU A 49 -2.28 5.45 -20.88
C GLU A 49 -2.47 6.54 -19.82
N PHE A 50 -1.69 6.52 -18.74
CA PHE A 50 -1.79 7.52 -17.66
C PHE A 50 -1.26 8.90 -18.06
N HIS A 51 -0.42 9.00 -19.09
CA HIS A 51 -0.02 10.27 -19.65
C HIS A 51 -1.17 10.95 -20.41
N HIS A 52 -1.98 10.16 -21.13
CA HIS A 52 -3.11 10.66 -21.91
C HIS A 52 -4.41 10.84 -21.09
N ASP A 53 -4.50 10.25 -19.91
CA ASP A 53 -5.65 10.37 -19.00
C ASP A 53 -5.23 10.92 -17.62
N ASP A 54 -5.21 12.26 -17.51
CA ASP A 54 -4.83 12.93 -16.26
C ASP A 54 -5.83 12.70 -15.13
N ALA A 55 -7.14 12.61 -15.44
CA ALA A 55 -8.17 12.38 -14.44
C ALA A 55 -8.00 11.01 -13.78
N LYS A 56 -7.75 9.97 -14.59
CA LYS A 56 -7.43 8.64 -14.08
C LYS A 56 -6.15 8.64 -13.25
N ARG A 57 -5.11 9.32 -13.71
CA ARG A 57 -3.84 9.46 -12.98
C ARG A 57 -4.04 10.08 -11.60
N GLN A 58 -4.79 11.18 -11.52
CA GLN A 58 -5.10 11.85 -10.26
C GLN A 58 -5.95 10.96 -9.34
N ALA A 59 -6.98 10.30 -9.87
CA ALA A 59 -7.86 9.42 -9.10
C ALA A 59 -7.07 8.28 -8.42
N TRP A 60 -6.16 7.63 -9.16
CA TRP A 60 -5.35 6.54 -8.63
C TRP A 60 -4.37 7.02 -7.56
N ALA A 61 -3.70 8.15 -7.80
CA ALA A 61 -2.77 8.73 -6.84
C ALA A 61 -3.48 9.23 -5.56
N ALA A 62 -4.69 9.78 -5.69
CA ALA A 62 -5.52 10.21 -4.56
C ALA A 62 -5.94 9.02 -3.70
N ARG A 63 -6.37 7.92 -4.32
CA ARG A 63 -6.73 6.68 -3.59
C ARG A 63 -5.54 6.09 -2.84
N ALA A 64 -4.35 6.09 -3.44
CA ALA A 64 -3.12 5.67 -2.77
C ALA A 64 -2.83 6.56 -1.55
N ARG A 65 -2.93 7.87 -1.72
CA ARG A 65 -2.72 8.84 -0.65
C ARG A 65 -3.69 8.61 0.50
N GLU A 66 -4.97 8.48 0.21
CA GLU A 66 -6.00 8.22 1.21
C GLU A 66 -5.68 6.95 2.00
N PHE A 67 -5.39 5.84 1.33
CA PHE A 67 -5.01 4.60 1.99
C PHE A 67 -3.80 4.76 2.92
N PHE A 68 -2.73 5.41 2.46
CA PHE A 68 -1.53 5.55 3.28
C PHE A 68 -1.75 6.46 4.50
N HIS A 69 -2.55 7.52 4.37
CA HIS A 69 -2.88 8.39 5.50
C HIS A 69 -3.82 7.71 6.51
N THR A 70 -4.77 6.90 6.03
CA THR A 70 -5.75 6.22 6.89
C THR A 70 -5.17 4.97 7.55
N GLU A 71 -4.49 4.11 6.79
CA GLU A 71 -4.05 2.79 7.24
C GLU A 71 -2.54 2.70 7.51
N MET A 72 -1.70 3.49 6.84
CA MET A 72 -0.23 3.35 6.91
C MET A 72 0.45 4.49 7.67
N ASN A 73 -0.05 4.79 8.87
CA ASN A 73 0.41 5.91 9.69
C ASN A 73 1.05 5.48 11.02
N SER A 74 1.84 6.40 11.59
CA SER A 74 2.58 6.17 12.84
C SER A 74 1.70 5.87 14.05
N LYS A 75 0.46 6.37 14.08
CA LYS A 75 -0.48 6.09 15.17
C LYS A 75 -0.83 4.61 15.19
N LEU A 76 -1.23 4.05 14.05
CA LEU A 76 -1.57 2.63 13.95
C LEU A 76 -0.34 1.74 14.14
N TYR A 77 0.84 2.13 13.64
CA TYR A 77 2.08 1.39 13.93
C TYR A 77 2.43 1.38 15.42
N ALA A 78 2.34 2.50 16.12
CA ALA A 78 2.62 2.57 17.55
C ALA A 78 1.63 1.73 18.36
N GLN A 79 0.34 1.78 18.00
CA GLN A 79 -0.70 0.98 18.62
C GLN A 79 -0.43 -0.53 18.42
N TYR A 80 -0.13 -0.94 17.19
CA TYR A 80 0.23 -2.32 16.86
C TYR A 80 1.43 -2.82 17.68
N ILE A 81 2.51 -2.03 17.75
CA ILE A 81 3.73 -2.38 18.51
C ILE A 81 3.38 -2.59 19.98
N LEU A 82 2.58 -1.70 20.58
CA LEU A 82 2.17 -1.81 21.98
C LEU A 82 1.33 -3.08 22.21
N GLU A 83 0.30 -3.29 21.40
CA GLU A 83 -0.62 -4.43 21.55
C GLU A 83 0.10 -5.76 21.35
N ALA A 84 0.97 -5.84 20.33
CA ALA A 84 1.78 -7.02 20.05
C ALA A 84 2.81 -7.30 21.16
N ALA A 85 3.51 -6.26 21.64
CA ALA A 85 4.52 -6.41 22.69
C ALA A 85 3.93 -6.85 24.04
N LEU A 86 2.70 -6.40 24.34
CA LEU A 86 1.98 -6.79 25.55
C LEU A 86 1.16 -8.07 25.37
N GLN A 87 1.14 -8.66 24.17
CA GLN A 87 0.35 -9.84 23.81
C GLN A 87 -1.14 -9.69 24.17
N ILE A 88 -1.70 -8.49 23.94
CA ILE A 88 -3.12 -8.19 24.15
C ILE A 88 -3.87 -8.21 22.81
N PRO A 89 -5.21 -8.35 22.83
CA PRO A 89 -5.98 -8.39 21.60
C PRO A 89 -5.82 -7.14 20.75
N PHE A 90 -5.67 -7.32 19.43
CA PHE A 90 -5.59 -6.17 18.53
C PHE A 90 -6.92 -5.43 18.46
N SER A 91 -6.87 -4.11 18.63
CA SER A 91 -8.08 -3.26 18.61
C SER A 91 -8.36 -2.63 17.25
N HIS A 92 -7.46 -2.84 16.27
CA HIS A 92 -7.63 -2.45 14.87
C HIS A 92 -7.30 -3.62 13.96
N ASP A 93 -7.97 -3.69 12.81
CA ASP A 93 -7.61 -4.64 11.75
C ASP A 93 -6.41 -4.09 10.97
N TYR A 94 -5.21 -4.33 11.49
CA TYR A 94 -3.97 -3.86 10.85
C TYR A 94 -3.77 -4.56 9.51
N VAL A 95 -4.02 -3.83 8.42
CA VAL A 95 -4.02 -4.37 7.04
C VAL A 95 -2.73 -5.10 6.63
N TRP A 96 -1.60 -4.82 7.30
CA TRP A 96 -0.30 -5.44 7.08
C TRP A 96 -0.03 -6.68 7.95
N ALA A 97 -0.81 -6.90 9.00
CA ALA A 97 -0.54 -7.89 10.04
C ALA A 97 -1.35 -9.18 9.82
N ARG A 98 -1.18 -9.81 8.64
CA ARG A 98 -2.07 -10.89 8.17
C ARG A 98 -1.72 -12.28 8.68
N ASP A 99 -0.48 -12.51 9.11
CA ASP A 99 0.03 -13.83 9.53
C ASP A 99 0.03 -14.04 11.05
N ILE A 100 -0.81 -13.27 11.76
CA ILE A 100 -0.94 -13.32 13.22
C ILE A 100 -2.40 -13.48 13.61
N HIS A 101 -2.64 -14.25 14.66
CA HIS A 101 -3.91 -14.34 15.35
C HIS A 101 -4.11 -13.13 16.25
N LEU A 102 -5.37 -12.77 16.50
CA LEU A 102 -5.76 -11.65 17.36
C LEU A 102 -5.29 -11.81 18.82
N ASN A 103 -4.81 -12.98 19.24
CA ASN A 103 -4.23 -13.23 20.57
C ASN A 103 -2.69 -13.16 20.60
N GLY A 104 -2.06 -12.71 19.51
CA GLY A 104 -0.60 -12.58 19.39
C GLY A 104 0.15 -13.85 19.00
N THR A 105 -0.52 -14.98 18.71
CA THR A 105 0.15 -16.18 18.17
C THR A 105 0.26 -16.10 16.65
N MET A 106 1.31 -16.68 16.05
CA MET A 106 1.41 -16.78 14.58
C MET A 106 0.35 -17.74 14.02
N LYS A 107 -0.17 -17.43 12.83
CA LYS A 107 -1.03 -18.35 12.06
C LYS A 107 -0.27 -19.55 11.52
#